data_AF-A0A965V3Q4-F1
#
_entry.id   AF-A0A965V3Q4-F1
#
_cell.length_a   1.000
_cell.length_b   1.000
_cell.length_c   1.000
_cell.angle_alpha   90.00
_cell.angle_beta   90.00
_cell.angle_gamma   90.00
#
_symmetry.space_group_name_H-M   'P 1'
#
loop_
_entity.id
_entity.type
_entity.pdbx_description
1 polymer ?
#
loop_
_entity_poly.entity_id
_entity_poly.type
_entity_poly.pdbx_seq_one_letter_code
_entity_poly.pdbx_strand_id
1 'polypeptide(L)'
;GLVWALGNEDWLRKIITEKYLSDVRVRAAYGVAGQFPQPFANDRTVTINSFNGQQAATFGQPGNRNLKPERTGTTEVGVDLSFLQERITMGLGWYFLRGANAIFDATGKITEIKQLAYLGKPMPDEFGSFGAQLGIGSRFTLSMSADYQFGGQTQSFDRAFRYLYGVAGTDGYVPAAALAQAPYNGSRAAIWQQVMNLWVEKSDYVSVRTITADYRVPSKFLPSLAKDMRMSFSVTNPYRWAASSFDPETDLSSALTQGGAAVGGYNYATESSPRSFILTLRFGF
;
A
#
# COMPACT_ATOMS: atom_id res chain seq x y z
N GLY A 1 -13.20 8.34 -20.30
CA GLY A 1 -11.90 9.05 -20.42
C GLY A 1 -11.67 9.43 -21.86
N LEU A 2 -10.76 10.37 -22.09
CA LEU A 2 -10.30 10.81 -23.39
C LEU A 2 -8.79 10.59 -23.47
N VAL A 3 -8.33 10.10 -24.62
CA VAL A 3 -6.90 10.01 -24.95
C VAL A 3 -6.69 10.70 -26.29
N TRP A 4 -5.77 11.65 -26.33
CA TRP A 4 -5.36 12.33 -27.55
C TRP A 4 -3.94 11.93 -27.90
N ALA A 5 -3.79 11.22 -29.03
CA ALA A 5 -2.50 10.88 -29.60
C ALA A 5 -1.93 12.07 -30.38
N LEU A 6 -1.43 13.06 -29.65
CA LEU A 6 -0.77 14.26 -30.19
C LEU A 6 0.38 13.90 -31.15
N GLY A 7 1.06 12.78 -30.93
CA GLY A 7 2.11 12.26 -31.81
C GLY A 7 1.64 11.99 -33.25
N ASN A 8 0.34 11.89 -33.52
CA ASN A 8 -0.22 11.70 -34.85
C ASN A 8 -0.59 13.01 -35.57
N GLU A 9 -0.44 14.15 -34.91
CA GLU A 9 -0.79 15.44 -35.48
C GLU A 9 0.30 15.96 -36.43
N ASP A 10 -0.10 16.27 -37.67
CA ASP A 10 0.82 16.75 -38.71
C ASP A 10 1.60 18.00 -38.31
N TRP A 11 0.98 18.90 -37.55
CA TRP A 11 1.62 20.14 -37.10
C TRP A 11 2.74 19.86 -36.07
N LEU A 12 2.55 18.88 -35.19
CA LEU A 12 3.55 18.52 -34.19
C LEU A 12 4.73 17.79 -34.84
N ARG A 13 4.44 16.90 -35.81
CA ARG A 13 5.45 16.19 -36.60
C ARG A 13 6.32 17.10 -37.45
N LYS A 14 5.85 18.30 -37.82
CA LYS A 14 6.65 19.34 -38.49
C LYS A 14 7.65 20.03 -37.57
N ILE A 15 7.38 20.06 -36.26
CA ILE A 15 8.21 20.72 -35.25
C ILE A 15 9.20 19.72 -34.64
N ILE A 16 8.76 18.47 -34.41
CA ILE A 16 9.54 17.44 -33.73
C ILE A 16 9.59 16.18 -34.58
N THR A 17 10.80 15.67 -34.82
CA THR A 17 11.04 14.46 -35.62
C THR A 17 10.92 13.19 -34.78
N GLU A 18 10.35 12.12 -35.37
CA GLU A 18 10.18 10.79 -34.76
C GLU A 18 11.49 10.18 -34.17
N LYS A 19 12.63 10.61 -34.72
CA LYS A 19 13.97 10.22 -34.24
C LYS A 19 14.19 10.60 -32.76
N TYR A 20 13.69 11.75 -32.33
CA TYR A 20 13.89 12.26 -30.97
C TYR A 20 12.66 12.00 -30.11
N LEU A 21 11.46 12.30 -30.63
CA LEU A 21 10.20 12.08 -29.94
C LEU A 21 9.33 11.17 -30.82
N SER A 22 9.18 9.93 -30.37
CA SER A 22 8.53 8.85 -31.10
C SER A 22 7.02 8.84 -30.89
N ASP A 23 6.53 9.22 -29.70
CA ASP A 23 5.10 9.35 -29.43
C ASP A 23 4.82 10.34 -28.30
N VAL A 24 3.65 10.97 -28.36
CA VAL A 24 3.09 11.83 -27.29
C VAL A 24 1.60 11.55 -27.19
N ARG A 25 1.15 11.18 -26.00
CA ARG A 25 -0.27 11.02 -25.68
C ARG A 25 -0.63 11.84 -24.47
N VAL A 26 -1.78 12.50 -24.53
CA VAL A 26 -2.40 13.15 -23.37
C VAL A 26 -3.65 12.37 -23.02
N ARG A 27 -3.80 12.03 -21.74
CA ARG A 27 -4.96 11.30 -21.22
C ARG A 27 -5.65 12.10 -20.13
N ALA A 28 -6.97 12.07 -20.16
CA ALA A 28 -7.81 12.65 -19.12
C ALA A 28 -8.98 11.72 -18.83
N ALA A 29 -9.25 11.44 -17.56
CA ALA A 29 -10.37 10.61 -17.16
C ALA A 29 -11.10 11.22 -15.96
N TYR A 30 -12.41 11.04 -15.94
CA TYR A 30 -13.25 11.30 -14.79
C TYR A 30 -14.17 10.10 -14.61
N GLY A 31 -14.22 9.58 -13.38
CA GLY A 31 -15.08 8.46 -13.01
C GLY A 31 -15.67 8.69 -11.63
N VAL A 32 -16.88 8.18 -11.41
CA VAL A 32 -17.52 8.18 -10.09
C VAL A 32 -17.82 6.74 -9.71
N ALA A 33 -17.20 6.28 -8.62
CA ALA A 33 -17.49 4.98 -8.02
C ALA A 33 -18.40 5.18 -6.80
N GLY A 34 -19.40 4.30 -6.66
CA GLY A 34 -20.27 4.27 -5.50
C GLY A 34 -19.92 3.09 -4.59
N GLN A 35 -19.96 3.31 -3.27
CA GLN A 35 -19.96 2.23 -2.29
C GLN A 35 -21.28 2.23 -1.54
N PHE A 36 -21.99 1.10 -1.58
CA PHE A 36 -23.24 0.96 -0.85
C PHE A 36 -22.95 0.85 0.65
N PRO A 37 -23.86 1.36 1.49
CA PRO A 37 -23.76 1.12 2.91
C PRO A 37 -23.83 -0.38 3.22
N GLN A 38 -23.23 -0.78 4.34
CA GLN A 38 -23.34 -2.14 4.85
C GLN A 38 -24.83 -2.55 5.01
N PRO A 39 -25.18 -3.83 4.78
CA PRO A 39 -26.54 -4.31 4.99
C PRO A 39 -27.09 -3.93 6.37
N PHE A 40 -28.36 -3.56 6.44
CA PHE A 40 -29.09 -3.17 7.65
C PHE A 40 -28.58 -1.90 8.37
N ALA A 41 -27.57 -1.18 7.85
CA ALA A 41 -27.08 0.06 8.47
C ALA A 41 -28.14 1.19 8.54
N ASN A 42 -29.19 1.10 7.73
CA ASN A 42 -30.37 1.95 7.78
C ASN A 42 -31.38 1.53 8.85
N ASP A 43 -31.34 0.28 9.29
CA ASP A 43 -32.30 -0.33 10.19
C ASP A 43 -31.83 -0.26 11.64
N ARG A 44 -32.76 0.06 12.54
CA ARG A 44 -32.51 -0.03 13.97
C ARG A 44 -32.66 -1.49 14.40
N THR A 45 -31.62 -2.08 14.98
CA THR A 45 -31.63 -3.49 15.37
C THR A 45 -31.62 -3.67 16.90
N VAL A 46 -31.96 -4.89 17.31
CA VAL A 46 -31.86 -5.36 18.70
C VAL A 46 -30.95 -6.58 18.68
N THR A 47 -29.95 -6.60 19.55
CA THR A 47 -29.04 -7.73 19.70
C THR A 47 -29.54 -8.61 20.83
N ILE A 48 -29.58 -9.91 20.59
CA ILE A 48 -30.00 -10.89 21.60
C ILE A 48 -28.76 -11.59 22.14
N ASN A 49 -28.46 -11.35 23.41
CA ASN A 49 -27.29 -11.88 24.11
C ASN A 49 -27.75 -12.64 25.37
N SER A 50 -27.06 -13.70 25.74
CA SER A 50 -27.36 -14.40 27.01
C SER A 50 -26.73 -13.65 28.18
N PHE A 51 -27.47 -13.48 29.28
CA PHE A 51 -26.97 -12.94 30.54
C PHE A 51 -27.43 -13.85 31.69
N ASN A 52 -26.48 -14.36 32.48
CA ASN A 52 -26.73 -15.35 33.54
C ASN A 52 -27.52 -16.60 33.06
N GLY A 53 -27.24 -17.08 31.84
CA GLY A 53 -27.92 -18.25 31.28
C GLY A 53 -29.35 -18.01 30.80
N GLN A 54 -29.84 -16.76 30.85
CA GLN A 54 -31.15 -16.35 30.34
C GLN A 54 -31.00 -15.49 29.10
N GLN A 55 -31.97 -15.54 28.20
CA GLN A 55 -31.97 -14.70 26.99
C GLN A 55 -32.25 -13.25 27.37
N ALA A 56 -31.36 -12.33 26.99
CA ALA A 56 -31.50 -10.90 27.18
C ALA A 56 -31.44 -10.18 25.82
N ALA A 57 -32.12 -9.04 25.72
CA ALA A 57 -32.12 -8.20 24.55
C ALA A 57 -31.49 -6.84 24.88
N THR A 58 -30.55 -6.40 24.06
CA THR A 58 -29.93 -5.07 24.17
C THR A 58 -30.12 -4.30 22.86
N PHE A 59 -30.07 -2.98 22.91
CA PHE A 59 -30.05 -2.19 21.68
C PHE A 59 -28.86 -2.62 20.81
N GLY A 60 -29.14 -2.92 19.55
CA GLY A 60 -28.13 -3.18 18.54
C GLY A 60 -27.72 -1.86 17.88
N GLN A 61 -27.66 -1.85 16.55
CA GLN A 61 -27.32 -0.62 15.84
C GLN A 61 -28.49 0.37 15.86
N PRO A 62 -28.21 1.68 16.02
CA PRO A 62 -29.26 2.69 16.09
C PRO A 62 -30.00 2.92 14.76
N GLY A 63 -29.39 2.56 13.64
CA GLY A 63 -29.91 2.75 12.28
C GLY A 63 -29.89 4.22 11.82
N ASN A 64 -29.71 4.46 10.53
CA ASN A 64 -29.81 5.80 9.93
C ASN A 64 -30.62 5.78 8.63
N ARG A 65 -31.86 6.26 8.67
CA ARG A 65 -32.76 6.31 7.50
C ARG A 65 -32.31 7.30 6.42
N ASN A 66 -31.43 8.25 6.74
CA ASN A 66 -30.89 9.21 5.79
C ASN A 66 -29.58 8.72 5.13
N LEU A 67 -29.15 7.50 5.43
CA LEU A 67 -27.92 6.93 4.91
C LEU A 67 -28.04 6.74 3.39
N LYS A 68 -27.06 7.26 2.66
CA LYS A 68 -26.96 7.17 1.20
C LYS A 68 -25.65 6.49 0.83
N PRO A 69 -25.54 5.89 -0.37
CA PRO A 69 -24.28 5.37 -0.86
C PRO A 69 -23.21 6.46 -0.88
N GLU A 70 -22.00 6.09 -0.46
CA GLU A 70 -20.83 6.94 -0.63
C GLU A 70 -20.52 7.06 -2.12
N ARG A 71 -20.08 8.24 -2.55
CA ARG A 71 -19.64 8.49 -3.93
C ARG A 71 -18.25 9.09 -3.92
N THR A 72 -17.34 8.43 -4.61
CA THR A 72 -15.96 8.88 -4.80
C THR A 72 -15.75 9.19 -6.27
N GLY A 73 -15.48 10.46 -6.56
CA GLY A 73 -15.08 10.94 -7.87
C GLY A 73 -13.56 10.94 -8.00
N THR A 74 -13.05 10.32 -9.05
CA THR A 74 -11.63 10.33 -9.41
C THR A 74 -11.46 11.12 -10.69
N THR A 75 -10.55 12.08 -10.68
CA THR A 75 -10.08 12.74 -11.90
C THR A 75 -8.60 12.41 -12.09
N GLU A 76 -8.25 12.04 -13.30
CA GLU A 76 -6.88 11.71 -13.71
C GLU A 76 -6.52 12.55 -14.94
N VAL A 77 -5.32 13.12 -14.93
CA VAL A 77 -4.71 13.78 -16.10
C VAL A 77 -3.29 13.25 -16.22
N GLY A 78 -2.90 12.83 -17.42
CA GLY A 78 -1.58 12.28 -17.64
C GLY A 78 -1.04 12.58 -19.03
N VAL A 79 0.28 12.47 -19.13
CA VAL A 79 1.04 12.62 -20.38
C VAL A 79 1.97 11.43 -20.48
N ASP A 80 1.92 10.74 -21.61
CA ASP A 80 2.81 9.64 -21.94
C ASP A 80 3.70 10.08 -23.11
N LEU A 81 5.02 9.93 -22.95
CA LEU A 81 6.05 10.38 -23.86
C LEU A 81 6.98 9.21 -24.21
N SER A 82 7.25 9.02 -25.50
CA SER A 82 8.20 8.02 -25.99
C SER A 82 9.29 8.69 -26.80
N PHE A 83 10.55 8.38 -26.53
CA PHE A 83 11.73 8.99 -27.15
C PHE A 83 12.63 7.92 -27.79
N LEU A 84 13.45 8.36 -28.74
CA LEU A 84 14.54 7.57 -29.32
C LEU A 84 14.10 6.20 -29.85
N GLN A 85 13.00 6.17 -30.61
CA GLN A 85 12.37 4.93 -31.12
C GLN A 85 11.91 4.04 -29.97
N GLU A 86 11.16 4.62 -29.03
CA GLU A 86 10.56 3.95 -27.86
C GLU A 86 11.57 3.34 -26.87
N ARG A 87 12.86 3.68 -27.00
CA ARG A 87 13.91 3.23 -26.07
C ARG A 87 13.75 3.84 -24.68
N ILE A 88 13.18 5.03 -24.60
CA ILE A 88 12.87 5.71 -23.34
C ILE A 88 11.39 6.06 -23.39
N THR A 89 10.61 5.50 -22.47
CA THR A 89 9.18 5.81 -22.31
C THR A 89 8.97 6.39 -20.92
N MET A 90 8.25 7.50 -20.83
CA MET A 90 7.93 8.18 -19.58
C MET A 90 6.44 8.44 -19.52
N GLY A 91 5.80 8.04 -18.41
CA GLY A 91 4.41 8.36 -18.12
C GLY A 91 4.34 9.23 -16.88
N LEU A 92 3.77 10.42 -17.00
CA LEU A 92 3.51 11.33 -15.88
C LEU A 92 2.00 11.40 -15.66
N GLY A 93 1.56 11.18 -14.43
CA GLY A 93 0.15 11.19 -14.07
C GLY A 93 -0.08 11.99 -12.81
N TRP A 94 -1.11 12.83 -12.85
CA TRP A 94 -1.68 13.49 -11.69
C TRP A 94 -3.10 13.00 -11.48
N TYR A 95 -3.41 12.65 -10.23
CA TYR A 95 -4.75 12.24 -9.83
C TYR A 95 -5.17 12.97 -8.57
N PHE A 96 -6.46 13.17 -8.41
CA PHE A 96 -7.04 13.67 -7.17
C PHE A 96 -8.35 12.97 -6.90
N LEU A 97 -8.53 12.61 -5.62
CA LEU A 97 -9.73 11.97 -5.11
C LEU A 97 -10.65 13.02 -4.53
N ARG A 98 -11.93 12.88 -4.88
CA ARG A 98 -13.02 13.69 -4.36
C ARG A 98 -14.07 12.78 -3.74
N GLY A 99 -14.50 13.08 -2.54
CA GLY A 99 -15.52 12.28 -1.85
C GLY A 99 -16.32 13.13 -0.87
N ALA A 100 -17.04 12.47 0.03
CA ALA A 100 -17.83 13.17 1.04
C ALA A 100 -16.91 13.73 2.14
N ASN A 101 -16.86 15.06 2.28
CA ASN A 101 -16.11 15.73 3.34
C ASN A 101 -17.07 16.30 4.40
N ALA A 102 -16.95 15.81 5.64
CA ALA A 102 -17.76 16.29 6.76
C ALA A 102 -17.12 17.51 7.43
N ILE A 103 -17.91 18.57 7.60
CA ILE A 103 -17.51 19.80 8.31
C ILE A 103 -18.07 19.71 9.73
N PHE A 104 -17.22 20.02 10.71
CA PHE A 104 -17.54 19.95 12.12
C PHE A 104 -17.60 21.37 12.72
N ASP A 105 -18.48 21.61 13.68
CA ASP A 105 -18.44 22.81 14.52
C ASP A 105 -17.40 22.71 15.63
N ALA A 106 -17.26 23.78 16.43
CA ALA A 106 -16.34 23.84 17.56
C ALA A 106 -16.63 22.80 18.66
N THR A 107 -17.78 22.13 18.63
CA THR A 107 -18.15 21.06 19.57
C THR A 107 -17.89 19.65 19.01
N GLY A 108 -17.40 19.55 17.77
CA GLY A 108 -17.14 18.28 17.10
C GLY A 108 -18.38 17.64 16.47
N LYS A 109 -19.48 18.39 16.31
CA LYS A 109 -20.69 17.91 15.64
C LYS A 109 -20.63 18.21 14.14
N ILE A 110 -21.01 17.25 13.29
CA ILE A 110 -21.13 17.46 11.84
C ILE A 110 -22.21 18.50 11.57
N THR A 111 -21.83 19.60 10.93
CA THR A 111 -22.71 20.69 10.51
C THR A 111 -23.08 20.61 9.04
N GLU A 112 -22.19 20.09 8.19
CA GLU A 112 -22.38 19.97 6.74
C GLU A 112 -21.60 18.78 6.18
N ILE A 113 -22.10 18.12 5.14
CA ILE A 113 -21.34 17.13 4.36
C ILE A 113 -21.25 17.61 2.91
N LYS A 114 -20.06 18.03 2.49
CA LYS A 114 -19.77 18.45 1.12
C LYS A 114 -19.46 17.24 0.26
N GLN A 115 -20.34 16.96 -0.70
CA GLN A 115 -20.15 15.87 -1.66
C GLN A 115 -19.09 16.26 -2.71
N LEU A 116 -18.26 15.30 -3.13
CA LEU A 116 -17.17 15.47 -4.11
C LEU A 116 -16.17 16.59 -3.74
N ALA A 117 -15.89 16.78 -2.46
CA ALA A 117 -14.84 17.68 -1.98
C ALA A 117 -13.46 17.02 -2.10
N TYR A 118 -12.41 17.82 -2.30
CA TYR A 118 -11.02 17.33 -2.31
C TYR A 118 -10.67 16.71 -0.96
N LEU A 119 -10.19 15.45 -0.98
CA LEU A 119 -9.90 14.68 0.24
C LEU A 119 -8.40 14.57 0.55
N GLY A 120 -7.51 15.12 -0.29
CA GLY A 120 -6.05 15.00 -0.12
C GLY A 120 -5.42 13.85 -0.92
N LYS A 121 -4.14 13.60 -0.64
CA LYS A 121 -3.36 12.48 -1.20
C LYS A 121 -3.30 11.34 -0.16
N PRO A 122 -3.75 10.12 -0.48
CA PRO A 122 -3.84 9.03 0.50
C PRO A 122 -2.55 8.20 0.65
N MET A 123 -1.42 8.67 0.11
CA MET A 123 -0.21 7.87 -0.11
C MET A 123 1.04 8.53 0.52
N PRO A 124 2.08 7.75 0.84
CA PRO A 124 3.37 8.27 1.29
C PRO A 124 3.94 9.30 0.32
N ASP A 125 4.81 10.18 0.83
CA ASP A 125 5.32 11.32 0.06
C ASP A 125 6.02 10.89 -1.22
N GLU A 126 6.77 9.79 -1.17
CA GLU A 126 7.47 9.20 -2.31
C GLU A 126 7.47 7.67 -2.22
N PHE A 127 7.07 6.99 -3.29
CA PHE A 127 7.14 5.55 -3.41
C PHE A 127 7.19 5.14 -4.88
N GLY A 128 7.70 3.95 -5.16
CA GLY A 128 7.73 3.44 -6.51
C GLY A 128 8.48 2.13 -6.65
N SER A 129 8.60 1.70 -7.91
CA SER A 129 9.27 0.47 -8.29
C SER A 129 10.32 0.74 -9.35
N PHE A 130 11.40 -0.03 -9.33
CA PHE A 130 12.40 -0.05 -10.37
C PHE A 130 12.75 -1.50 -10.71
N GLY A 131 13.15 -1.70 -11.97
CA GLY A 131 13.54 -3.02 -12.44
C GLY A 131 14.57 -2.91 -13.54
N ALA A 132 15.36 -3.97 -13.69
CA ALA A 132 16.36 -4.10 -14.72
C ALA A 132 16.28 -5.49 -15.34
N GLN A 133 16.46 -5.56 -16.66
CA GLN A 133 16.58 -6.82 -17.37
C GLN A 133 17.79 -6.76 -18.29
N LEU A 134 18.64 -7.78 -18.20
CA LEU A 134 19.86 -7.91 -18.98
C LEU A 134 19.88 -9.26 -19.70
N GLY A 135 19.85 -9.22 -21.02
CA GLY A 135 20.18 -10.37 -21.86
C GLY A 135 21.69 -10.54 -21.97
N ILE A 136 22.22 -11.71 -21.63
CA ILE A 136 23.64 -12.05 -21.78
C ILE A 136 23.76 -13.14 -22.85
N GLY A 137 24.26 -12.75 -24.02
CA GLY A 137 24.26 -13.61 -25.21
C GLY A 137 22.84 -13.95 -25.67
N SER A 138 22.67 -15.12 -26.28
CA SER A 138 21.37 -15.57 -26.85
C SER A 138 20.56 -16.49 -25.94
N ARG A 139 21.07 -16.81 -24.74
CA ARG A 139 20.51 -17.88 -23.89
C ARG A 139 20.26 -17.47 -22.46
N PHE A 140 20.89 -16.42 -21.96
CA PHE A 140 20.77 -16.02 -20.56
C PHE A 140 20.04 -14.70 -20.44
N THR A 141 19.15 -14.60 -19.46
CA THR A 141 18.49 -13.36 -19.10
C THR A 141 18.49 -13.24 -17.58
N LEU A 142 19.02 -12.14 -17.08
CA LEU A 142 18.90 -11.76 -15.68
C LEU A 142 17.85 -10.67 -15.57
N SER A 143 16.91 -10.80 -14.66
CA SER A 143 15.96 -9.76 -14.33
C SER A 143 15.91 -9.52 -12.82
N MET A 144 15.66 -8.27 -12.45
CA MET A 144 15.55 -7.83 -11.07
C MET A 144 14.42 -6.80 -10.97
N SER A 145 13.66 -6.86 -9.88
CA SER A 145 12.70 -5.85 -9.52
C SER A 145 12.86 -5.47 -8.04
N ALA A 146 12.60 -4.21 -7.73
CA ALA A 146 12.66 -3.66 -6.39
C ALA A 146 11.64 -2.53 -6.23
N ASP A 147 11.24 -2.30 -4.99
CA ASP A 147 10.36 -1.22 -4.59
C ASP A 147 11.05 -0.34 -3.55
N TYR A 148 10.61 0.90 -3.45
CA TYR A 148 11.00 1.81 -2.39
C TYR A 148 9.82 2.63 -1.87
N GLN A 149 9.95 3.08 -0.62
CA GLN A 149 9.05 4.02 0.03
C GLN A 149 9.87 4.95 0.94
N PHE A 150 9.60 6.25 0.88
CA PHE A 150 10.21 7.26 1.73
C PHE A 150 9.17 8.27 2.26
N GLY A 151 9.42 8.79 3.46
CA GLY A 151 8.54 9.73 4.16
C GLY A 151 7.44 9.06 4.98
N GLY A 152 7.50 7.74 5.14
CA GLY A 152 6.53 6.98 5.94
C GLY A 152 6.91 6.88 7.40
N GLN A 153 5.92 6.76 8.27
CA GLN A 153 6.10 6.46 9.69
C GLN A 153 5.14 5.35 10.09
N THR A 154 5.66 4.38 10.84
CA THR A 154 4.87 3.25 11.34
C THR A 154 5.17 3.08 12.82
N GLN A 155 4.13 2.77 13.59
CA GLN A 155 4.25 2.54 15.02
C GLN A 155 4.51 1.06 15.32
N SER A 156 5.49 0.77 16.16
CA SER A 156 5.75 -0.58 16.62
C SER A 156 4.93 -0.95 17.85
N PHE A 157 3.77 -1.58 17.65
CA PHE A 157 2.99 -2.07 18.78
C PHE A 157 3.66 -3.27 19.44
N ASP A 158 4.40 -4.09 18.70
CA ASP A 158 5.14 -5.21 19.29
C ASP A 158 6.12 -4.73 20.36
N ARG A 159 6.93 -3.71 20.06
CA ARG A 159 7.87 -3.14 21.04
C ARG A 159 7.15 -2.46 22.20
N ALA A 160 6.08 -1.73 21.90
CA ALA A 160 5.26 -1.07 22.89
C ALA A 160 4.66 -2.10 23.88
N PHE A 161 4.02 -3.16 23.38
CA PHE A 161 3.43 -4.20 24.22
C PHE A 161 4.47 -4.99 25.00
N ARG A 162 5.63 -5.30 24.41
CA ARG A 162 6.74 -5.93 25.16
C ARG A 162 7.16 -5.07 26.35
N TYR A 163 7.22 -3.75 26.17
CA TYR A 163 7.42 -2.83 27.30
C TYR A 163 6.26 -2.91 28.29
N LEU A 164 5.02 -2.68 27.85
CA LEU A 164 3.84 -2.69 28.73
C LEU A 164 3.75 -3.92 29.62
N TYR A 165 4.03 -5.11 29.06
CA TYR A 165 3.92 -6.39 29.73
C TYR A 165 5.18 -6.83 30.50
N GLY A 166 6.21 -5.98 30.64
CA GLY A 166 7.32 -6.35 31.51
C GLY A 166 8.33 -7.32 30.91
N VAL A 167 8.40 -7.45 29.58
CA VAL A 167 9.33 -8.41 28.96
C VAL A 167 10.78 -8.04 29.29
N ALA A 168 11.58 -9.02 29.69
CA ALA A 168 12.98 -8.81 30.06
C ALA A 168 13.76 -8.08 28.94
N GLY A 169 14.58 -7.10 29.31
CA GLY A 169 15.36 -6.29 28.36
C GLY A 169 14.62 -5.08 27.78
N THR A 170 13.39 -4.80 28.22
CA THR A 170 12.62 -3.62 27.78
C THR A 170 12.72 -2.45 28.75
N ASP A 171 13.39 -2.60 29.89
CA ASP A 171 13.43 -1.60 30.97
C ASP A 171 14.01 -0.25 30.51
N GLY A 172 14.88 -0.27 29.49
CA GLY A 172 15.46 0.92 28.87
C GLY A 172 14.67 1.50 27.70
N TYR A 173 13.51 0.95 27.32
CA TYR A 173 12.73 1.46 26.18
C TYR A 173 12.15 2.85 26.45
N VAL A 174 11.80 3.13 27.71
CA VAL A 174 11.36 4.46 28.13
C VAL A 174 12.48 5.12 28.92
N PRO A 175 12.99 6.29 28.48
CA PRO A 175 14.04 6.99 29.20
C PRO A 175 13.67 7.29 30.66
N ALA A 176 14.60 7.13 31.59
CA ALA A 176 14.36 7.37 33.02
C ALA A 176 13.84 8.80 33.30
N ALA A 177 14.27 9.78 32.51
CA ALA A 177 13.76 11.16 32.59
C ALA A 177 12.26 11.26 32.26
N ALA A 178 11.76 10.48 31.30
CA ALA A 178 10.33 10.42 30.97
C ALA A 178 9.54 9.72 32.08
N LEU A 179 10.10 8.66 32.69
CA LEU A 179 9.48 7.98 33.83
C LEU A 179 9.37 8.88 35.07
N ALA A 180 10.33 9.78 35.29
CA ALA A 180 10.33 10.73 36.40
C ALA A 180 9.28 11.84 36.26
N GLN A 181 8.85 12.14 35.02
CA GLN A 181 7.85 13.17 34.72
C GLN A 181 6.44 12.61 34.53
N ALA A 182 6.32 11.29 34.37
CA ALA A 182 5.06 10.60 34.15
C ALA A 182 4.51 10.01 35.47
N PRO A 183 3.20 9.76 35.59
CA PRO A 183 2.60 9.07 36.75
C PRO A 183 2.94 7.57 36.77
N TYR A 184 4.21 7.22 36.56
CA TYR A 184 4.69 5.87 36.35
C TYR A 184 4.48 4.97 37.55
N ASN A 185 4.69 5.45 38.78
CA ASN A 185 4.47 4.75 40.07
C ASN A 185 4.84 3.24 40.11
N GLY A 186 5.72 2.76 39.22
CA GLY A 186 6.02 1.34 38.99
C GLY A 186 5.05 0.60 38.04
N SER A 187 3.93 1.21 37.65
CA SER A 187 2.97 0.70 36.67
C SER A 187 3.21 1.23 35.26
N ARG A 188 3.68 0.36 34.36
CA ARG A 188 3.83 0.67 32.92
C ARG A 188 2.49 1.02 32.25
N ALA A 189 1.39 0.43 32.74
CA ALA A 189 0.04 0.71 32.24
C ALA A 189 -0.40 2.14 32.54
N ALA A 190 0.05 2.74 33.64
CA ALA A 190 -0.31 4.10 34.05
C ALA A 190 0.19 5.18 33.08
N ILE A 191 1.27 4.89 32.35
CA ILE A 191 1.91 5.83 31.42
C ILE A 191 1.76 5.42 29.96
N TRP A 192 1.12 4.29 29.70
CA TRP A 192 1.05 3.65 28.38
C TRP A 192 0.72 4.63 27.25
N GLN A 193 -0.38 5.36 27.37
CA GLN A 193 -0.85 6.31 26.36
C GLN A 193 0.11 7.50 26.15
N GLN A 194 0.95 7.83 27.13
CA GLN A 194 1.85 8.99 27.11
C GLN A 194 3.18 8.70 26.43
N VAL A 195 3.56 7.42 26.33
CA VAL A 195 4.85 7.00 25.77
C VAL A 195 4.72 6.36 24.39
N MET A 196 3.50 6.25 23.85
CA MET A 196 3.21 5.59 22.58
C MET A 196 4.01 6.14 21.39
N ASN A 197 4.36 7.43 21.43
CA ASN A 197 5.18 8.09 20.42
C ASN A 197 6.62 7.57 20.35
N LEU A 198 7.15 6.96 21.42
CA LEU A 198 8.53 6.43 21.46
C LEU A 198 8.73 5.24 20.51
N TRP A 199 7.64 4.59 20.10
CA TRP A 199 7.68 3.45 19.18
C TRP A 199 7.27 3.81 17.76
N VAL A 200 7.15 5.11 17.43
CA VAL A 200 6.97 5.55 16.05
C VAL A 200 8.34 5.60 15.38
N GLU A 201 8.50 4.79 14.34
CA GLU A 201 9.74 4.67 13.59
C GLU A 201 9.50 5.08 12.13
N LYS A 202 10.56 5.51 11.45
CA LYS A 202 10.50 5.73 10.00
C LYS A 202 10.24 4.38 9.32
N SER A 203 9.25 4.33 8.44
CA SER A 203 8.92 3.14 7.64
C SER A 203 9.57 3.19 6.25
N ASP A 204 10.67 3.93 6.13
CA ASP A 204 11.41 4.10 4.88
C ASP A 204 12.12 2.79 4.52
N TYR A 205 12.01 2.38 3.25
CA TYR A 205 12.67 1.15 2.80
C TYR A 205 13.01 1.15 1.32
N VAL A 206 13.95 0.27 0.98
CA VAL A 206 14.19 -0.25 -0.36
C VAL A 206 14.17 -1.78 -0.26
N SER A 207 13.32 -2.45 -1.02
CA SER A 207 13.17 -3.91 -1.00
C SER A 207 13.39 -4.48 -2.39
N VAL A 208 14.32 -5.42 -2.53
CA VAL A 208 14.41 -6.24 -3.73
C VAL A 208 13.26 -7.24 -3.70
N ARG A 209 12.40 -7.21 -4.71
CA ARG A 209 11.22 -8.07 -4.82
C ARG A 209 11.55 -9.39 -5.46
N THR A 210 12.21 -9.35 -6.60
CA THR A 210 12.62 -10.56 -7.31
C THR A 210 13.98 -10.40 -7.95
N ILE A 211 14.75 -11.49 -7.96
CA ILE A 211 15.90 -11.68 -8.84
C ILE A 211 15.67 -12.98 -9.56
N THR A 212 15.65 -12.96 -10.90
CA THR A 212 15.39 -14.14 -11.73
C THR A 212 16.48 -14.30 -12.78
N ALA A 213 17.06 -15.49 -12.82
CA ALA A 213 17.99 -15.93 -13.84
C ALA A 213 17.32 -16.98 -14.72
N ASP A 214 17.12 -16.64 -15.99
CA ASP A 214 16.55 -17.49 -17.02
C ASP A 214 17.65 -17.99 -17.95
N TYR A 215 17.65 -19.29 -18.22
CA TYR A 215 18.56 -19.95 -19.14
C TYR A 215 17.82 -20.83 -20.14
N ARG A 216 18.02 -20.57 -21.44
CA ARG A 216 17.54 -21.41 -22.53
C ARG A 216 18.55 -22.51 -22.81
N VAL A 217 18.14 -23.75 -22.58
CA VAL A 217 19.05 -24.89 -22.71
C VAL A 217 19.37 -25.16 -24.19
N PRO A 218 20.65 -25.37 -24.54
CA PRO A 218 21.06 -25.72 -25.89
C PRO A 218 20.39 -27.00 -26.39
N SER A 219 20.03 -27.05 -27.67
CA SER A 219 19.37 -28.19 -28.31
C SER A 219 20.09 -29.53 -28.09
N LYS A 220 21.43 -29.52 -28.06
CA LYS A 220 22.27 -30.70 -27.80
C LYS A 220 22.07 -31.35 -26.43
N PHE A 221 21.47 -30.65 -25.47
CA PHE A 221 21.18 -31.15 -24.12
C PHE A 221 19.69 -31.38 -23.88
N LEU A 222 18.85 -31.26 -24.93
CA LEU A 222 17.42 -31.50 -24.80
C LEU A 222 17.13 -33.01 -24.76
N PRO A 223 16.15 -33.44 -23.95
CA PRO A 223 15.57 -34.77 -24.08
C PRO A 223 15.05 -35.02 -25.51
N SER A 224 15.04 -36.27 -25.96
CA SER A 224 14.66 -36.66 -27.33
C SER A 224 13.27 -36.18 -27.78
N LEU A 225 12.35 -36.00 -26.84
CA LEU A 225 10.99 -35.53 -27.12
C LEU A 225 10.83 -34.01 -27.03
N ALA A 226 11.79 -33.28 -26.44
CA ALA A 226 11.67 -31.85 -26.19
C ALA A 226 12.30 -31.02 -27.31
N LYS A 227 11.55 -30.03 -27.83
CA LYS A 227 12.01 -29.03 -28.80
C LYS A 227 12.59 -27.78 -28.16
N ASP A 228 12.20 -27.47 -26.92
CA ASP A 228 12.71 -26.35 -26.13
C ASP A 228 12.77 -26.72 -24.65
N MET A 229 13.78 -26.22 -23.95
CA MET A 229 13.81 -26.28 -22.49
C MET A 229 14.34 -24.96 -21.93
N ARG A 230 13.63 -24.41 -20.95
CA ARG A 230 14.06 -23.25 -20.17
C ARG A 230 14.18 -23.61 -18.70
N MET A 231 15.28 -23.20 -18.11
CA MET A 231 15.53 -23.28 -16.67
C MET A 231 15.46 -21.85 -16.11
N SER A 232 14.57 -21.61 -15.16
CA SER A 232 14.44 -20.33 -14.48
C SER A 232 14.68 -20.53 -13.00
N PHE A 233 15.61 -19.78 -12.42
CA PHE A 233 15.80 -19.71 -10.98
C PHE A 233 15.42 -18.32 -10.49
N SER A 234 14.48 -18.23 -9.56
CA SER A 234 13.99 -16.97 -9.00
C SER A 234 14.09 -16.94 -7.49
N VAL A 235 14.54 -15.82 -6.94
CA VAL A 235 14.53 -15.52 -5.51
C VAL A 235 13.55 -14.38 -5.27
N THR A 236 12.54 -14.61 -4.42
CA THR A 236 11.55 -13.59 -4.03
C THR A 236 11.86 -13.05 -2.65
N ASN A 237 11.70 -11.74 -2.48
CA ASN A 237 12.08 -10.97 -1.28
C ASN A 237 13.50 -11.33 -0.76
N PRO A 238 14.53 -11.36 -1.64
CA PRO A 238 15.88 -11.73 -1.21
C PRO A 238 16.45 -10.77 -0.17
N TYR A 239 16.18 -9.46 -0.26
CA TYR A 239 16.78 -8.49 0.64
C TYR A 239 15.96 -7.21 0.76
N ARG A 240 15.93 -6.61 1.95
CA ARG A 240 15.34 -5.30 2.23
C ARG A 240 16.26 -4.47 3.11
N TRP A 241 16.43 -3.20 2.75
CA TRP A 241 16.98 -2.15 3.60
C TRP A 241 15.80 -1.36 4.17
N ALA A 242 15.65 -1.31 5.50
CA ALA A 242 14.59 -0.58 6.17
C ALA A 242 15.17 0.31 7.28
N ALA A 243 14.56 1.48 7.49
CA ALA A 243 14.90 2.37 8.60
C ALA A 243 14.29 1.90 9.94
N SER A 244 13.18 1.15 9.87
CA SER A 244 12.50 0.56 11.02
C SER A 244 13.20 -0.69 11.55
N SER A 245 13.00 -0.96 12.83
CA SER A 245 13.47 -2.17 13.52
C SER A 245 12.65 -3.43 13.22
N PHE A 246 11.54 -3.28 12.50
CA PHE A 246 10.62 -4.33 12.05
C PHE A 246 10.36 -4.18 10.55
N ASP A 247 9.64 -5.14 9.94
CA ASP A 247 9.28 -5.05 8.53
C ASP A 247 8.31 -3.87 8.27
N PRO A 248 8.74 -2.81 7.57
CA PRO A 248 7.92 -1.62 7.39
C PRO A 248 6.68 -1.84 6.51
N GLU A 249 6.61 -2.99 5.82
CA GLU A 249 5.48 -3.39 4.99
C GLU A 249 4.46 -4.25 5.75
N THR A 250 4.76 -4.59 7.01
CA THR A 250 3.80 -5.21 7.89
C THR A 250 2.91 -4.13 8.52
N ASP A 251 1.70 -4.00 7.97
CA ASP A 251 0.71 -3.08 8.48
C ASP A 251 -0.56 -3.84 8.87
N LEU A 252 -1.03 -3.60 10.08
CA LEU A 252 -2.32 -4.08 10.53
C LEU A 252 -3.34 -2.95 10.38
N SER A 253 -4.34 -3.15 9.51
CA SER A 253 -5.51 -2.28 9.45
C SER A 253 -6.76 -3.10 9.70
N SER A 254 -7.60 -2.65 10.64
CA SER A 254 -8.93 -3.22 10.84
C SER A 254 -9.95 -2.11 11.06
N ALA A 255 -11.11 -2.25 10.43
CA ALA A 255 -12.34 -1.56 10.84
C ALA A 255 -13.45 -2.60 10.90
N LEU A 256 -13.77 -3.05 12.12
CA LEU A 256 -14.79 -4.08 12.35
C LEU A 256 -16.20 -3.49 12.58
N THR A 257 -16.34 -2.16 12.64
CA THR A 257 -17.62 -1.49 12.95
C THR A 257 -17.82 -0.24 12.10
N GLN A 258 -19.09 0.09 11.84
CA GLN A 258 -19.46 1.31 11.13
C GLN A 258 -19.10 2.54 11.97
N GLY A 259 -18.26 3.43 11.41
CA GLY A 259 -17.70 4.59 12.13
C GLY A 259 -16.40 4.30 12.87
N GLY A 260 -15.90 3.05 12.83
CA GLY A 260 -14.55 2.72 13.28
C GLY A 260 -13.50 3.31 12.33
N ALA A 261 -12.47 3.93 12.88
CA ALA A 261 -11.34 4.36 12.09
C ALA A 261 -10.58 3.11 11.60
N ALA A 262 -10.54 2.89 10.29
CA ALA A 262 -9.56 1.99 9.69
C ALA A 262 -8.20 2.67 9.81
N VAL A 263 -7.58 2.53 10.98
CA VAL A 263 -6.22 3.00 11.21
C VAL A 263 -5.28 1.90 10.74
N GLY A 264 -4.43 2.23 9.77
CA GLY A 264 -3.19 1.50 9.49
C GLY A 264 -2.00 2.30 10.05
N GLY A 265 -0.79 1.93 9.66
CA GLY A 265 0.45 2.53 10.13
C GLY A 265 0.96 1.97 11.45
N TYR A 266 0.64 0.71 11.79
CA TYR A 266 1.25 0.03 12.93
C TYR A 266 1.44 -1.47 12.71
N ASN A 267 2.48 -2.03 13.35
CA ASN A 267 2.80 -3.45 13.31
C ASN A 267 2.36 -4.12 14.63
N TYR A 268 1.54 -5.17 14.58
CA TYR A 268 1.09 -5.89 15.77
C TYR A 268 0.90 -7.38 15.49
N ALA A 269 1.79 -8.21 16.04
CA ALA A 269 1.79 -9.66 15.81
C ALA A 269 1.78 -10.00 14.30
N THR A 270 2.43 -9.16 13.49
CA THR A 270 2.51 -9.30 12.03
C THR A 270 3.86 -9.86 11.64
N GLU A 271 3.85 -10.87 10.75
CA GLU A 271 5.06 -11.51 10.28
C GLU A 271 5.50 -10.96 8.92
N SER A 272 6.81 -10.84 8.71
CA SER A 272 7.37 -10.45 7.42
C SER A 272 7.02 -11.47 6.34
N SER A 273 6.90 -10.99 5.09
CA SER A 273 6.82 -11.90 3.94
C SER A 273 8.10 -12.75 3.83
N PRO A 274 7.98 -14.07 3.60
CA PRO A 274 9.15 -14.95 3.57
C PRO A 274 10.00 -14.73 2.32
N ARG A 275 11.29 -15.03 2.44
CA ARG A 275 12.19 -15.20 1.29
C ARG A 275 11.95 -16.56 0.66
N SER A 276 11.67 -16.61 -0.65
CA SER A 276 11.42 -17.86 -1.36
C SER A 276 12.38 -18.08 -2.52
N PHE A 277 12.66 -19.35 -2.82
CA PHE A 277 13.54 -19.77 -3.91
C PHE A 277 12.76 -20.74 -4.81
N ILE A 278 12.69 -20.44 -6.10
CA ILE A 278 11.88 -21.20 -7.06
C ILE A 278 12.77 -21.59 -8.24
N LEU A 279 12.87 -22.89 -8.49
CA LEU A 279 13.41 -23.44 -9.73
C LEU A 279 12.26 -23.91 -10.61
N THR A 280 12.18 -23.40 -11.83
CA THR A 280 11.18 -23.78 -12.83
C THR A 280 11.87 -24.39 -14.05
N LEU A 281 11.41 -25.56 -14.46
CA LEU A 281 11.78 -26.19 -15.73
C LEU A 281 10.56 -26.13 -16.66
N ARG A 282 10.71 -25.50 -17.81
CA ARG A 282 9.66 -25.41 -18.83
C ARG A 282 10.09 -26.14 -20.09
N PHE A 283 9.30 -27.10 -20.53
CA PHE A 283 9.52 -27.88 -21.74
C PHE A 283 8.54 -27.46 -22.84
N GLY A 284 9.01 -27.34 -24.06
CA GLY A 284 8.20 -27.29 -25.27
C GLY A 284 8.40 -28.57 -26.07
N PHE A 285 7.32 -29.22 -26.51
CA PHE A 285 7.33 -30.48 -27.26
C PHE A 285 6.93 -30.28 -28.73
#